data_AF-W2NHH2-F1
#
_entry.id   AF-W2NHH2-F1
#
_cell.length_a   1.000
_cell.length_b   1.000
_cell.length_c   1.000
_cell.angle_alpha   90.00
_cell.angle_beta   90.00
_cell.angle_gamma   90.00
#
_symmetry.space_group_name_H-M   'P 1'
#
loop_
_entity.id
_entity.type
_entity.pdbx_description
1 polymer ?
#
loop_
_entity_poly.entity_id
_entity_poly.type
_entity_poly.pdbx_seq_one_letter_code
_entity_poly.pdbx_strand_id
1 'polypeptide(L)'
;MESQNGEFDWNTLGNAAGACFRSVPESSFLFGLMNTEVVRKERKKARRAQEDVNAQEAQPTEYTNKKDRKDAQARRLEILQTKLMEGERVKPLFDMVVNPKSFTQTVENLFDTSFLVRNNSAEIGIDDGSGLPYLKNQEGLNEANLPPSTQSIISITPAQWEELARVTGREEPLLGHRS
;
A
#
# COMPACT_ATOMS: atom_id res chain seq x y z
N MET A 1 -53.47 3.52 -41.39
CA MET A 1 -52.58 3.05 -40.31
C MET A 1 -51.55 4.13 -40.09
N GLU A 2 -51.84 5.07 -39.18
CA GLU A 2 -50.88 6.11 -38.78
C GLU A 2 -50.26 5.67 -37.46
N SER A 3 -49.00 5.23 -37.55
CA SER A 3 -48.18 4.88 -36.41
C SER A 3 -47.79 6.16 -35.69
N GLN A 4 -48.29 6.36 -34.48
CA GLN A 4 -47.86 7.43 -33.59
C GLN A 4 -46.42 7.17 -33.16
N ASN A 5 -45.47 7.93 -33.70
CA ASN A 5 -44.12 8.05 -33.14
C ASN A 5 -44.21 8.89 -31.85
N GLY A 6 -44.58 8.25 -30.74
CA GLY A 6 -44.43 8.82 -29.41
C GLY A 6 -42.98 8.67 -28.97
N GLU A 7 -42.17 9.69 -29.21
CA GLU A 7 -40.82 9.76 -28.65
C GLU A 7 -40.93 9.78 -27.11
N PHE A 8 -40.22 8.88 -26.44
CA PHE A 8 -40.33 8.68 -25.01
C PHE A 8 -39.73 9.87 -24.25
N ASP A 9 -40.57 10.59 -23.49
CA ASP A 9 -40.16 11.79 -22.77
C ASP A 9 -39.44 11.45 -21.45
N TRP A 10 -38.11 11.43 -21.53
CA TRP A 10 -37.23 11.24 -20.38
C TRP A 10 -37.39 12.30 -19.29
N ASN A 11 -37.80 13.54 -19.61
CA ASN A 11 -37.97 14.58 -18.60
C ASN A 11 -39.18 14.30 -17.70
N THR A 12 -40.28 13.84 -18.29
CA THR A 12 -41.47 13.47 -17.52
C THR A 12 -41.17 12.30 -16.58
N LEU A 13 -40.43 11.28 -17.05
CA LEU A 13 -40.00 10.16 -16.21
C LEU A 13 -39.07 10.63 -15.07
N GLY A 14 -38.08 11.48 -15.37
CA GLY A 14 -37.12 12.00 -14.40
C GLY A 14 -37.78 12.80 -13.29
N ASN A 15 -38.76 13.66 -13.63
CA ASN A 15 -39.51 14.42 -12.64
C ASN A 15 -40.38 13.54 -11.75
N ALA A 16 -41.01 12.50 -12.30
CA ALA A 16 -41.82 11.56 -11.53
C ALA A 16 -40.99 10.71 -10.57
N ALA A 17 -39.79 10.28 -10.99
CA ALA A 17 -38.92 9.43 -10.19
C ALA A 17 -38.00 10.20 -9.23
N GLY A 18 -37.77 11.49 -9.47
CA GLY A 18 -36.82 12.32 -8.69
C GLY A 18 -37.10 12.34 -7.19
N ALA A 19 -38.38 12.34 -6.79
CA ALA A 19 -38.77 12.31 -5.37
C ALA A 19 -38.45 10.96 -4.68
N CYS A 20 -38.27 9.88 -5.45
CA CYS A 20 -37.89 8.56 -4.94
C CYS A 20 -36.38 8.46 -4.67
N PHE A 21 -35.58 9.34 -5.28
CA PHE A 21 -34.15 9.45 -5.01
C PHE A 21 -33.92 10.52 -3.94
N ARG A 22 -33.54 10.07 -2.76
CA ARG A 22 -33.16 10.94 -1.65
C ARG A 22 -31.74 11.47 -1.91
N SER A 23 -31.64 12.45 -2.82
CA SER A 23 -30.35 13.06 -3.19
C SER A 23 -29.70 13.67 -1.95
N VAL A 24 -28.45 13.28 -1.69
CA VAL A 24 -27.64 13.84 -0.59
C VAL A 24 -27.29 15.30 -0.96
N PRO A 25 -27.31 16.26 -0.01
CA PRO A 25 -26.85 17.61 -0.27
C PRO A 25 -25.43 17.58 -0.85
N GLU A 26 -25.19 18.31 -1.93
CA GLU A 26 -23.84 18.48 -2.47
C GLU A 26 -22.99 19.25 -1.46
N SER A 27 -21.97 18.61 -0.87
CA SER A 27 -20.98 19.32 -0.07
C SER A 27 -19.96 19.96 -1.01
N SER A 28 -20.25 21.18 -1.48
CA SER A 28 -19.29 21.95 -2.25
C SER A 28 -18.22 22.54 -1.31
N PHE A 29 -17.03 21.93 -1.25
CA PHE A 29 -15.91 22.35 -0.38
C PHE A 29 -15.19 23.63 -0.88
N LEU A 30 -15.84 24.42 -1.74
CA LEU A 30 -15.24 25.58 -2.42
C LEU A 30 -16.05 26.88 -2.26
N PHE A 31 -16.94 26.97 -1.28
CA PHE A 31 -17.65 28.23 -0.94
C PHE A 31 -16.80 29.18 -0.08
N GLY A 32 -15.58 29.52 -0.51
CA GLY A 32 -14.71 30.39 0.28
C GLY A 32 -13.67 31.24 -0.44
N LEU A 33 -13.53 31.17 -1.78
CA LEU A 33 -12.46 31.92 -2.47
C LEU A 33 -12.83 32.33 -3.91
N MET A 34 -13.93 33.03 -4.16
CA MET A 34 -14.13 33.63 -5.49
C MET A 34 -14.86 34.97 -5.46
N ASN A 35 -14.20 35.98 -4.89
CA ASN A 35 -14.17 37.32 -5.49
C ASN A 35 -12.81 37.54 -6.16
N THR A 36 -12.30 36.50 -6.81
CA THR A 36 -11.05 36.58 -7.56
C THR A 36 -11.43 36.90 -8.99
N GLU A 37 -11.32 38.17 -9.38
CA GLU A 37 -11.37 38.53 -10.80
C GLU A 37 -10.30 37.71 -11.51
N VAL A 38 -10.70 36.98 -12.56
CA VAL A 38 -9.78 36.19 -13.36
C VAL A 38 -8.89 37.14 -14.14
N VAL A 39 -7.76 37.54 -13.55
CA VAL A 39 -6.72 38.29 -14.24
C VAL A 39 -6.13 37.37 -15.30
N ARG A 40 -6.56 37.55 -16.55
CA ARG A 40 -5.94 36.89 -17.70
C ARG A 40 -4.49 37.36 -17.79
N LYS A 41 -3.55 36.55 -17.33
CA LYS A 41 -2.12 36.78 -17.59
C LYS A 41 -1.91 36.75 -19.10
N GLU A 42 -1.62 37.90 -19.71
CA GLU A 42 -1.09 37.94 -21.07
C GLU A 42 0.22 37.16 -21.11
N ARG A 43 0.22 36.03 -21.81
CA ARG A 43 1.44 35.27 -22.07
C ARG A 43 2.29 36.07 -23.05
N LYS A 44 3.40 36.64 -22.58
CA LYS A 44 4.47 37.08 -23.48
C LYS A 44 4.88 35.89 -24.34
N LYS A 45 4.81 36.02 -25.68
CA LYS A 45 5.31 35.00 -26.60
C LYS A 45 6.76 34.75 -26.25
N ALA A 46 7.09 33.51 -25.89
CA ALA A 46 8.46 33.11 -25.63
C ALA A 46 9.27 33.35 -26.91
N ARG A 47 10.24 34.27 -26.86
CA ARG A 47 11.29 34.31 -27.87
C ARG A 47 12.10 33.04 -27.69
N ARG A 48 12.11 32.19 -28.72
CA ARG A 48 12.97 31.01 -28.76
C ARG A 48 14.42 31.53 -28.75
N ALA A 49 15.11 31.35 -27.64
CA ALA A 49 16.55 31.56 -27.60
C ALA A 49 17.19 30.56 -28.57
N GLN A 50 18.10 31.04 -29.40
CA GLN A 50 18.86 30.20 -30.30
C GLN A 50 19.74 29.27 -29.46
N GLU A 51 19.72 27.97 -29.74
CA GLU A 51 20.52 26.97 -29.01
C GLU A 51 21.99 27.34 -29.07
N ASP A 52 22.61 27.44 -27.89
CA ASP A 52 24.04 27.63 -27.75
C ASP A 52 24.71 26.29 -28.10
N VAL A 53 25.39 26.23 -29.25
CA VAL A 53 25.95 24.98 -29.82
C VAL A 53 27.07 24.38 -28.94
N ASN A 54 27.44 25.06 -27.86
CA ASN A 54 28.49 24.66 -26.92
C ASN A 54 27.97 24.46 -25.48
N ALA A 55 26.66 24.48 -25.26
CA ALA A 55 26.09 24.15 -23.96
C ALA A 55 26.20 22.64 -23.73
N GLN A 56 27.16 22.22 -22.89
CA GLN A 56 27.13 20.87 -22.33
C GLN A 56 25.80 20.67 -21.60
N GLU A 57 25.02 19.69 -22.02
CA GLU A 57 23.87 19.19 -21.27
C GLU A 57 24.38 18.79 -19.88
N ALA A 58 24.09 19.61 -18.87
CA ALA A 58 24.11 19.16 -17.50
C ALA A 58 22.97 18.15 -17.37
N GLN A 59 23.25 16.89 -17.72
CA GLN A 59 22.39 15.79 -17.35
C GLN A 59 22.18 15.86 -15.83
N PRO A 60 20.94 15.73 -15.34
CA PRO A 60 20.71 15.64 -13.91
C PRO A 60 21.55 14.45 -13.41
N THR A 61 22.49 14.70 -12.50
CA THR A 61 23.20 13.63 -11.81
C THR A 61 22.13 12.71 -11.24
N GLU A 62 22.11 11.45 -11.66
CA GLU A 62 21.17 10.47 -11.11
C GLU A 62 21.23 10.56 -9.58
N TYR A 63 20.09 10.79 -8.94
CA TYR A 63 19.98 10.73 -7.49
C TYR A 63 20.23 9.26 -7.10
N THR A 64 21.47 8.95 -6.72
CA THR A 64 22.00 7.62 -6.37
C THR A 64 21.17 6.84 -5.33
N ASN A 65 20.30 7.50 -4.57
CA ASN A 65 19.48 6.89 -3.51
C ASN A 65 18.50 5.79 -3.96
N LYS A 66 18.14 5.69 -5.25
CA LYS A 66 17.21 4.64 -5.70
C LYS A 66 17.84 3.25 -5.74
N LYS A 67 19.16 3.16 -5.97
CA LYS A 67 19.89 1.86 -5.98
C LYS A 67 20.06 1.36 -4.55
N ASP A 68 20.59 2.21 -3.67
CA ASP A 68 20.84 1.87 -2.26
C ASP A 68 19.58 1.45 -1.51
N ARG A 69 18.44 2.13 -1.78
CA ARG A 69 17.16 1.79 -1.12
C ARG A 69 16.59 0.44 -1.57
N LYS A 70 16.73 0.10 -2.85
CA LYS A 70 16.29 -1.21 -3.37
C LYS A 70 17.16 -2.33 -2.80
N ASP A 71 18.46 -2.09 -2.70
CA ASP A 71 19.40 -3.05 -2.12
C ASP A 71 19.12 -3.29 -0.63
N ALA A 72 18.79 -2.23 0.13
CA ALA A 72 18.43 -2.35 1.53
C ALA A 72 17.13 -3.17 1.76
N GLN A 73 16.13 -2.97 0.91
CA GLN A 73 14.89 -3.75 0.99
C GLN A 73 15.10 -5.22 0.60
N ALA A 74 15.88 -5.48 -0.47
CA ALA A 74 16.23 -6.83 -0.88
C ALA A 74 16.97 -7.60 0.23
N ARG A 75 17.92 -6.95 0.91
CA ARG A 75 18.62 -7.53 2.06
C ARG A 75 17.68 -7.88 3.22
N ARG A 76 16.74 -7.00 3.55
CA ARG A 76 15.74 -7.27 4.62
C ARG A 76 14.89 -8.50 4.29
N LEU A 77 14.45 -8.61 3.03
CA LEU A 77 13.66 -9.75 2.56
C LEU A 77 14.46 -11.05 2.63
N GLU A 78 15.73 -11.03 2.21
CA GLU A 78 16.65 -12.17 2.28
C GLU A 78 16.88 -12.63 3.73
N ILE A 79 17.09 -11.70 4.66
CA ILE A 79 17.23 -12.02 6.09
C ILE A 79 15.94 -12.64 6.62
N LEU A 80 14.77 -12.05 6.30
CA LEU A 80 13.47 -12.58 6.74
C LEU A 80 13.23 -14.00 6.23
N GLN A 81 13.52 -14.25 4.96
CA GLN A 81 13.41 -15.57 4.33
C GLN A 81 14.37 -16.59 4.97
N THR A 82 15.63 -16.19 5.18
CA THR A 82 16.62 -17.02 5.89
C THR A 82 16.11 -17.39 7.29
N LYS A 83 15.61 -16.40 8.04
CA LYS A 83 15.04 -16.63 9.38
C LYS A 83 13.79 -17.50 9.38
N LEU A 84 13.00 -17.47 8.31
CA LEU A 84 11.85 -18.34 8.13
C LEU A 84 12.26 -19.78 7.78
N MET A 85 13.40 -19.98 7.10
CA MET A 85 13.96 -21.30 6.78
C MET A 85 14.71 -21.96 7.94
N GLU A 86 15.25 -21.18 8.89
CA GLU A 86 15.98 -21.70 10.05
C GLU A 86 15.07 -22.50 11.00
N GLY A 87 15.35 -23.79 11.23
CA GLY A 87 14.64 -24.59 12.24
C GLY A 87 13.24 -25.04 11.79
N GLU A 88 12.21 -24.77 12.60
CA GLU A 88 10.85 -25.18 12.30
C GLU A 88 10.23 -24.39 11.14
N ARG A 89 9.47 -25.09 10.28
CA ARG A 89 8.78 -24.48 9.13
C ARG A 89 7.63 -23.56 9.52
N VAL A 90 7.08 -23.70 10.72
CA VAL A 90 5.96 -22.88 11.23
C VAL A 90 6.48 -22.06 12.40
N LYS A 91 6.26 -20.75 12.39
CA LYS A 91 6.73 -19.83 13.41
C LYS A 91 5.64 -18.85 13.81
N PRO A 92 5.55 -18.42 15.08
CA PRO A 92 4.61 -17.37 15.47
C PRO A 92 4.87 -16.10 14.63
N LEU A 93 3.81 -15.50 14.09
CA LEU A 93 3.95 -14.36 13.20
C LEU A 93 4.58 -13.17 13.91
N PHE A 94 4.11 -12.86 15.13
CA PHE A 94 4.58 -11.70 15.88
C PHE A 94 6.04 -11.81 16.29
N ASP A 95 6.52 -13.01 16.58
CA ASP A 95 7.94 -13.27 16.79
C ASP A 95 8.78 -12.89 15.57
N MET A 96 8.28 -13.14 14.37
CA MET A 96 9.02 -12.84 13.14
C MET A 96 9.05 -11.34 12.83
N VAL A 97 7.96 -10.62 13.10
CA VAL A 97 7.75 -9.25 12.59
C VAL A 97 7.89 -8.14 13.63
N VAL A 98 7.65 -8.41 14.92
CA VAL A 98 7.64 -7.37 15.96
C VAL A 98 9.06 -6.89 16.23
N ASN A 99 9.26 -5.59 16.05
CA ASN A 99 10.44 -4.88 16.53
C ASN A 99 10.10 -4.24 17.88
N PRO A 100 10.72 -4.65 19.00
CA PRO A 100 10.36 -4.17 20.34
C PRO A 100 10.71 -2.71 20.59
N LYS A 101 11.55 -2.11 19.73
CA LYS A 101 12.02 -0.73 19.85
C LYS A 101 11.34 0.24 18.89
N SER A 102 10.60 -0.25 17.89
CA SER A 102 9.96 0.61 16.89
C SER A 102 8.70 0.01 16.28
N PHE A 103 7.56 0.67 16.53
CA PHE A 103 6.30 0.39 15.86
C PHE A 103 6.43 0.52 14.33
N THR A 104 7.09 1.58 13.85
CA THR A 104 7.27 1.83 12.41
C THR A 104 8.05 0.69 11.74
N GLN A 105 9.12 0.21 12.36
CA GLN A 105 9.86 -0.94 11.81
C GLN A 105 9.03 -2.23 11.88
N THR A 106 8.14 -2.39 12.87
CA THR A 106 7.18 -3.52 12.89
C THR A 106 6.23 -3.48 11.69
N VAL A 107 5.69 -2.30 11.36
CA VAL A 107 4.84 -2.11 10.16
C VAL A 107 5.62 -2.45 8.89
N GLU A 108 6.88 -2.06 8.79
CA GLU A 108 7.72 -2.39 7.64
C GLU A 108 8.08 -3.88 7.57
N ASN A 109 8.25 -4.56 8.70
CA ASN A 109 8.49 -5.99 8.72
C ASN A 109 7.24 -6.77 8.26
N LEU A 110 6.05 -6.31 8.65
CA LEU A 110 4.78 -6.82 8.13
C LEU A 110 4.66 -6.58 6.62
N PHE A 111 5.06 -5.39 6.15
CA PHE A 111 5.07 -5.08 4.73
C PHE A 111 6.03 -5.98 3.94
N ASP A 112 7.24 -6.22 4.45
CA ASP A 112 8.19 -7.15 3.83
C ASP A 112 7.65 -8.59 3.80
N THR A 113 7.03 -9.03 4.89
CA THR A 113 6.38 -10.36 4.99
C THR A 113 5.29 -10.52 3.94
N SER A 114 4.56 -9.46 3.60
CA SER A 114 3.53 -9.50 2.56
C SER A 114 4.08 -9.85 1.18
N PHE A 115 5.35 -9.51 0.87
CA PHE A 115 5.99 -9.94 -0.38
C PHE A 115 6.29 -11.44 -0.39
N LEU A 116 6.72 -12.01 0.75
CA LEU A 116 6.93 -13.46 0.85
C LEU A 116 5.63 -14.23 0.65
N VAL A 117 4.53 -13.73 1.21
CA VAL A 117 3.20 -14.33 1.03
C VAL A 117 2.73 -14.19 -0.41
N ARG A 118 2.88 -13.00 -1.01
CA ARG A 118 2.52 -12.75 -2.42
C ARG A 118 3.29 -13.66 -3.38
N ASN A 119 4.55 -13.97 -3.07
CA ASN A 119 5.42 -14.80 -3.91
C ASN A 119 5.31 -16.30 -3.58
N ASN A 120 4.36 -16.71 -2.73
CA ASN A 120 4.18 -18.09 -2.27
C ASN A 120 5.42 -18.68 -1.54
N SER A 121 6.35 -17.86 -1.07
CA SER A 121 7.46 -18.30 -0.21
C SER A 121 7.00 -18.53 1.23
N ALA A 122 5.93 -17.86 1.65
CA ALA A 122 5.35 -18.00 2.98
C ALA A 122 3.81 -18.04 2.95
N GLU A 123 3.20 -18.63 3.98
CA GLU A 123 1.75 -18.64 4.20
C GLU A 123 1.46 -18.10 5.61
N ILE A 124 0.41 -17.28 5.73
CA ILE A 124 -0.11 -16.87 7.04
C ILE A 124 -1.32 -17.74 7.36
N GLY A 125 -1.31 -18.38 8.53
CA GLY A 125 -2.46 -19.11 9.05
C GLY A 125 -2.76 -18.73 10.50
N ILE A 126 -3.85 -19.26 11.02
CA ILE A 126 -4.24 -19.12 12.44
C ILE A 126 -4.10 -20.49 13.08
N ASP A 127 -3.41 -20.56 14.22
CA ASP A 127 -3.31 -21.78 15.00
C ASP A 127 -4.62 -22.06 15.73
N ASP A 128 -5.21 -23.23 15.52
CA ASP A 128 -6.53 -23.59 16.09
C ASP A 128 -6.50 -23.69 17.63
N GLY A 129 -5.34 -23.99 18.22
CA GLY A 129 -5.20 -24.14 19.67
C GLY A 129 -5.07 -22.81 20.40
N SER A 130 -4.19 -21.94 19.93
CA SER A 130 -3.90 -20.65 20.55
C SER A 130 -4.72 -19.49 19.99
N GLY A 131 -5.29 -19.63 18.79
CA GLY A 131 -5.93 -18.55 18.04
C GLY A 131 -4.95 -17.49 17.52
N LEU A 132 -3.64 -17.73 17.62
CA LEU A 132 -2.62 -16.78 17.22
C LEU A 132 -2.18 -17.00 15.76
N PRO A 133 -1.82 -15.93 15.04
CA PRO A 133 -1.32 -16.05 13.68
C PRO A 133 0.09 -16.64 13.65
N TYR A 134 0.33 -17.52 12.68
CA TYR A 134 1.65 -18.08 12.38
C TYR A 134 2.06 -17.76 10.94
N LEU A 135 3.37 -17.82 10.70
CA LEU A 135 3.99 -17.79 9.38
C LEU A 135 4.59 -19.15 9.07
N LYS A 136 4.20 -19.76 7.95
CA LYS A 136 4.66 -21.05 7.49
C LYS A 136 5.52 -20.91 6.24
N ASN A 137 6.68 -21.55 6.24
CA ASN A 137 7.57 -21.62 5.08
C ASN A 137 7.00 -22.57 4.00
N GLN A 138 6.78 -22.02 2.81
CA GLN A 138 6.27 -22.73 1.64
C GLN A 138 7.37 -23.06 0.61
N GLU A 139 8.62 -22.67 0.84
CA GLU A 139 9.69 -22.95 -0.10
C GLU A 139 10.00 -24.45 -0.21
N GLY A 140 10.20 -24.89 -1.46
CA GLY A 140 10.44 -26.28 -1.82
C GLY A 140 9.19 -27.18 -1.80
N LEU A 141 8.00 -26.63 -1.56
CA LEU A 141 6.73 -27.36 -1.74
C LEU A 141 6.23 -27.20 -3.18
N ASN A 142 5.62 -28.27 -3.71
CA ASN A 142 5.07 -28.27 -5.07
C ASN A 142 3.94 -27.25 -5.20
N GLU A 143 4.00 -26.41 -6.24
CA GLU A 143 3.00 -25.38 -6.53
C GLU A 143 1.56 -25.93 -6.63
N ALA A 144 1.41 -27.21 -7.01
CA ALA A 144 0.12 -27.88 -7.10
C ALA A 144 -0.62 -28.01 -5.76
N ASN A 145 0.07 -27.84 -4.62
CA ASN A 145 -0.51 -27.94 -3.28
C ASN A 145 -0.64 -26.55 -2.59
N LEU A 146 -0.47 -25.45 -3.31
CA LEU A 146 -0.62 -24.12 -2.73
C LEU A 146 -2.10 -23.84 -2.44
N PRO A 147 -2.43 -23.33 -1.22
CA PRO A 147 -3.79 -22.93 -0.91
C PRO A 147 -4.23 -21.76 -1.82
N PRO A 148 -5.56 -21.59 -2.03
CA PRO A 148 -6.08 -20.44 -2.76
C PRO A 148 -5.59 -19.13 -2.15
N SER A 149 -5.27 -18.14 -2.98
CA SER A 149 -4.87 -16.82 -2.49
C SER A 149 -6.01 -16.18 -1.69
N THR A 150 -5.79 -15.98 -0.40
CA THR A 150 -6.72 -15.30 0.51
C THR A 150 -6.14 -13.98 0.99
N GLN A 151 -7.00 -12.99 1.20
CA GLN A 151 -6.58 -11.73 1.83
C GLN A 151 -6.52 -11.89 3.35
N SER A 152 -5.39 -11.52 3.95
CA SER A 152 -5.25 -11.39 5.40
C SER A 152 -5.18 -9.91 5.78
N ILE A 153 -5.97 -9.52 6.79
CA ILE A 153 -6.01 -8.15 7.32
C ILE A 153 -5.54 -8.19 8.76
N ILE A 154 -4.42 -7.53 9.03
CA ILE A 154 -3.82 -7.43 10.37
C ILE A 154 -3.99 -5.99 10.85
N SER A 155 -4.66 -5.82 11.99
CA SER A 155 -4.84 -4.51 12.64
C SER A 155 -4.06 -4.48 13.94
N ILE A 156 -3.13 -3.53 14.08
CA ILE A 156 -2.32 -3.33 15.28
C ILE A 156 -2.19 -1.84 15.53
N THR A 157 -2.64 -1.41 16.71
CA THR A 157 -2.43 -0.05 17.22
C THR A 157 -1.06 0.06 17.91
N PRO A 158 -0.51 1.28 18.08
CA PRO A 158 0.72 1.46 18.85
C PRO A 158 0.65 0.88 20.28
N ALA A 159 -0.48 1.01 20.97
CA ALA A 159 -0.66 0.43 22.31
C ALA A 159 -0.65 -1.11 22.29
N GLN A 160 -1.29 -1.73 21.30
CA GLN A 160 -1.25 -3.19 21.12
C GLN A 160 0.16 -3.66 20.75
N TRP A 161 0.90 -2.89 19.96
CA TRP A 161 2.30 -3.18 19.65
C TRP A 161 3.17 -3.16 20.90
N GLU A 162 3.01 -2.19 21.81
CA GLU A 162 3.75 -2.16 23.07
C GLU A 162 3.47 -3.40 23.94
N GLU A 163 2.24 -3.89 23.93
CA GLU A 163 1.90 -5.14 24.63
C GLU A 163 2.51 -6.37 23.95
N LEU A 164 2.42 -6.47 22.62
CA LEU A 164 3.08 -7.53 21.85
C LEU A 164 4.60 -7.51 22.05
N ALA A 165 5.23 -6.34 22.09
CA ALA A 165 6.66 -6.20 22.36
C ALA A 165 7.04 -6.72 23.76
N ARG A 166 6.19 -6.49 24.76
CA ARG A 166 6.39 -7.03 26.11
C ARG A 166 6.19 -8.54 26.18
N VAL A 167 5.15 -9.07 25.53
CA VAL A 167 4.80 -10.50 25.57
C VAL A 167 5.77 -11.36 24.78
N THR A 168 6.26 -10.88 23.64
CA THR A 168 7.27 -11.59 22.83
C THR A 168 8.62 -11.73 23.55
N GLY A 169 8.87 -10.95 24.60
CA GLY A 169 10.01 -11.13 25.50
C GLY A 169 11.38 -10.92 24.86
N ARG A 170 11.44 -10.26 23.69
CA ARG A 170 12.69 -9.98 22.96
C ARG A 170 13.14 -8.55 23.21
N GLU A 171 14.40 -8.39 23.59
CA GLU A 171 15.02 -7.07 23.71
C GLU A 171 15.52 -6.55 22.36
N GLU A 172 15.91 -7.44 21.44
CA GLU A 172 16.42 -7.09 20.11
C GLU A 172 15.50 -7.57 18.98
N PRO A 173 15.30 -6.76 17.92
CA PRO A 173 14.52 -7.16 16.76
C PRO A 173 15.23 -8.23 15.91
N LEU A 174 14.43 -9.16 15.37
CA LEU A 174 14.94 -10.26 14.56
C LEU A 174 15.68 -9.81 13.29
N LEU A 175 15.18 -8.76 12.64
CA LEU A 175 15.73 -8.22 11.39
C LEU A 175 16.74 -7.07 11.62
N GLY A 176 17.15 -6.84 12.86
CA GLY A 176 17.97 -5.69 13.25
C GLY A 176 17.16 -4.41 13.42
N HIS A 177 17.81 -3.39 13.99
CA HIS A 177 17.23 -2.06 14.20
C HIS A 177 17.99 -1.05 13.34
N ARG A 178 17.27 -0.23 12.56
CA ARG A 178 17.93 0.91 11.90
C ARG A 178 18.09 2.06 12.89
N SER A 179 19.28 2.65 12.91
CA SER A 179 19.61 3.88 13.64
C SER A 179 19.10 5.13 12.93
#